data_AF-A0A150SX56-F1
#
_entry.id   AF-A0A150SX56-F1
#
_cell.length_a   1.000
_cell.length_b   1.000
_cell.length_c   1.000
_cell.angle_alpha   90.00
_cell.angle_beta   90.00
_cell.angle_gamma   90.00
#
_symmetry.space_group_name_H-M   'P 1'
#
loop_
_entity.id
_entity.type
_entity.pdbx_description
1 polymer ?
#
loop_
_entity_poly.entity_id
_entity_poly.type
_entity_poly.pdbx_seq_one_letter_code
_entity_poly.pdbx_strand_id
1 'polypeptide(L)'
;MVAAAMMALAGAAEAQGAARQDRGDRPAGNVPPADQPLIRRIPEPTIAVEGGFGMLGYLGGTAGVGPTWNVRVTGSMSPRVAVEGNYIGSVNQRATLGRSLVLTSLDAGVRYNVLRADEAIVQPFVVAGVGYAGWAGEGGDAFALTVPVTVGVERLVTRNVKVGARFNFRPAFFDDLTVRGAATQTGGDSWALLAHGGGAF
;
A
#
# COMPACT_ATOMS: atom_id res chain seq x y z
N MET A 1 2.99 16.19 35.70
CA MET A 1 4.22 15.79 34.99
C MET A 1 3.91 15.72 33.51
N VAL A 2 4.37 16.69 32.73
CA VAL A 2 4.20 16.74 31.28
C VAL A 2 5.58 17.04 30.70
N ALA A 3 6.17 16.06 30.04
CA ALA A 3 7.35 16.23 29.19
C ALA A 3 6.98 15.61 27.84
N ALA A 4 6.62 16.46 26.88
CA ALA A 4 6.39 16.06 25.50
C ALA A 4 7.48 16.72 24.65
N ALA A 5 8.12 15.88 23.85
CA ALA A 5 9.36 16.13 23.15
C ALA A 5 9.24 17.25 22.12
N MET A 6 10.03 18.31 22.31
CA MET A 6 10.48 19.18 21.23
C MET A 6 11.93 18.83 20.92
N MET A 7 12.14 17.96 19.93
CA MET A 7 13.44 17.85 19.27
C MET A 7 13.35 18.47 17.87
N ALA A 8 13.68 19.76 17.88
CA ALA A 8 14.64 20.41 16.99
C ALA A 8 14.52 20.12 15.48
N LEU A 9 13.67 20.94 14.85
CA LEU A 9 13.81 21.37 13.46
C LEU A 9 15.00 22.36 13.37
N ALA A 10 16.23 21.88 13.56
CA ALA A 10 17.45 22.70 13.48
C ALA A 10 18.48 22.01 12.58
N GLY A 11 18.32 22.19 11.28
CA GLY A 11 19.26 21.68 10.29
C GLY A 11 19.07 22.20 8.86
N ALA A 12 18.02 22.99 8.61
CA ALA A 12 17.65 23.40 7.25
C ALA A 12 18.20 24.77 6.80
N ALA A 13 18.98 25.49 7.62
CA ALA A 13 19.41 26.86 7.31
C ALA A 13 20.92 27.02 6.97
N GLU A 14 21.80 26.11 7.40
CA GLU A 14 23.25 26.26 7.16
C GLU A 14 23.80 25.45 5.98
N ALA A 15 23.00 24.54 5.40
CA ALA A 15 23.43 23.75 4.23
C ALA A 15 23.33 24.53 2.89
N GLN A 16 22.75 25.74 2.88
CA GLN A 16 22.55 26.54 1.67
C GLN A 16 23.73 27.49 1.34
N GLY A 17 24.73 27.60 2.22
CA GLY A 17 25.89 28.50 2.04
C GLY A 17 27.17 27.84 1.50
N ALA A 18 27.32 26.52 1.62
CA ALA A 18 28.59 25.81 1.33
C ALA A 18 28.60 24.98 0.04
N ALA A 19 27.52 24.97 -0.75
CA ALA A 19 27.40 24.13 -1.95
C ALA A 19 27.51 24.90 -3.28
N ARG A 20 28.16 26.08 -3.28
CA ARG A 20 28.24 26.96 -4.48
C ARG A 20 29.56 26.87 -5.26
N GLN A 21 30.47 25.97 -4.93
CA GLN A 21 31.80 25.93 -5.54
C GLN A 21 32.33 24.57 -6.04
N ASP A 22 31.47 23.55 -6.18
CA ASP A 22 31.86 22.25 -6.76
C ASP A 22 30.90 21.78 -7.87
N ARG A 23 30.47 22.73 -8.71
CA ARG A 23 29.64 22.47 -9.90
C ARG A 23 30.50 22.28 -11.15
N GLY A 24 31.66 21.62 -10.99
CA GLY A 24 32.52 21.17 -12.08
C GLY A 24 32.26 19.69 -12.38
N ASP A 25 31.76 19.41 -13.58
CA ASP A 25 31.90 18.14 -14.30
C ASP A 25 31.77 16.84 -13.50
N ARG A 26 30.57 16.59 -12.94
CA ARG A 26 30.11 15.19 -12.87
C ARG A 26 29.47 14.87 -14.22
N PRO A 27 29.96 13.88 -14.99
CA PRO A 27 29.22 13.41 -16.14
C PRO A 27 27.85 12.96 -15.62
N ALA A 28 26.80 13.68 -16.01
CA ALA A 28 25.44 13.21 -15.88
C ALA A 28 25.37 11.92 -16.70
N GLY A 29 25.65 10.78 -16.06
CA GLY A 29 25.67 9.49 -16.73
C GLY A 29 24.33 9.33 -17.42
N ASN A 30 24.33 9.23 -18.75
CA ASN A 30 23.17 9.19 -19.65
C ASN A 30 21.90 8.63 -18.97
N VAL A 31 21.15 9.48 -18.30
CA VAL A 31 19.83 9.13 -17.78
C VAL A 31 18.91 9.32 -18.97
N PRO A 32 18.25 8.26 -19.47
CA PRO A 32 17.29 8.41 -20.56
C PRO A 32 16.21 9.43 -20.17
N PRO A 33 15.64 10.17 -21.14
CA PRO A 33 14.56 11.09 -20.85
C PRO A 33 13.38 10.34 -20.20
N ALA A 34 12.60 11.05 -19.38
CA ALA A 34 11.62 10.45 -18.45
C ALA A 34 10.46 9.68 -19.13
N ASP A 35 10.37 9.81 -20.46
CA ASP A 35 9.46 9.18 -21.40
C ASP A 35 10.00 7.85 -22.00
N GLN A 36 11.24 7.47 -21.65
CA GLN A 36 11.82 6.19 -22.06
C GLN A 36 11.99 5.22 -20.87
N PRO A 37 11.78 3.91 -21.07
CA PRO A 37 12.03 2.91 -20.03
C PRO A 37 13.52 2.90 -19.66
N LEU A 38 13.81 3.06 -18.37
CA LEU A 38 15.18 3.15 -17.85
C LEU A 38 15.97 1.84 -18.01
N ILE A 39 15.29 0.71 -18.28
CA ILE A 39 15.88 -0.63 -18.30
C ILE A 39 15.38 -1.38 -19.55
N ARG A 40 16.31 -1.76 -20.44
CA ARG A 40 16.01 -2.50 -21.69
C ARG A 40 16.06 -4.03 -21.56
N ARG A 41 16.63 -4.54 -20.46
CA ARG A 41 16.58 -5.95 -20.02
C ARG A 41 16.39 -5.96 -18.52
N ILE A 42 15.18 -6.29 -18.10
CA ILE A 42 14.82 -6.33 -16.69
C ILE A 42 15.01 -7.79 -16.28
N PRO A 43 16.01 -8.12 -15.43
CA PRO A 43 15.95 -9.37 -14.71
C PRO A 43 14.64 -9.32 -13.93
N GLU A 44 13.70 -10.22 -14.24
CA GLU A 44 12.46 -10.29 -13.49
C GLU A 44 12.80 -10.94 -12.14
N PRO A 45 12.74 -10.18 -11.04
CA PRO A 45 12.97 -10.75 -9.72
C PRO A 45 11.91 -11.83 -9.48
N THR A 46 12.35 -12.98 -9.00
CA THR A 46 11.43 -14.10 -8.75
C THR A 46 10.57 -13.80 -7.53
N ILE A 47 11.11 -13.02 -6.59
CA ILE A 47 10.42 -12.63 -5.36
C ILE A 47 10.61 -11.12 -5.13
N ALA A 48 9.53 -10.42 -4.79
CA ALA A 48 9.58 -9.03 -4.35
C ALA A 48 8.92 -8.84 -3.00
N VAL A 49 9.48 -7.95 -2.18
CA VAL A 49 8.96 -7.57 -0.88
C VAL A 49 8.76 -6.06 -0.85
N GLU A 50 7.54 -5.64 -0.53
CA GLU A 50 7.12 -4.24 -0.55
C GLU A 50 6.45 -3.84 0.76
N GLY A 51 6.72 -2.62 1.19
CA GLY A 51 5.97 -1.94 2.25
C GLY A 51 5.15 -0.79 1.65
N GLY A 52 3.98 -0.54 2.22
CA GLY A 52 3.14 0.57 1.80
C GLY A 52 2.38 1.21 2.95
N PHE A 53 1.89 2.42 2.69
CA PHE A 53 1.10 3.21 3.61
C PHE A 53 0.03 3.98 2.84
N GLY A 54 -1.04 4.37 3.53
CA GLY A 54 -2.10 5.15 2.93
C GLY A 54 -3.32 5.25 3.82
N MET A 55 -4.50 5.14 3.21
CA MET A 55 -5.79 5.28 3.89
C MET A 55 -6.71 4.10 3.60
N LEU A 56 -7.54 3.75 4.59
CA LEU A 56 -8.57 2.74 4.49
C LEU A 56 -9.89 3.30 5.01
N GLY A 57 -10.97 3.05 4.28
CA GLY A 57 -12.34 3.41 4.66
C GLY A 57 -13.31 2.24 4.53
N TYR A 58 -14.54 2.46 5.00
CA TYR A 58 -15.62 1.47 5.02
C TYR A 58 -16.80 1.97 4.20
N LEU A 59 -17.46 1.09 3.44
CA LEU A 59 -18.66 1.44 2.68
C LEU A 59 -19.91 1.49 3.57
N GLY A 60 -20.01 0.58 4.54
CA GLY A 60 -21.15 0.47 5.45
C GLY A 60 -21.15 1.46 6.63
N GLY A 61 -20.24 2.44 6.65
CA GLY A 61 -20.16 3.42 7.74
C GLY A 61 -19.67 2.87 9.09
N THR A 62 -19.18 1.64 9.14
CA THR A 62 -18.68 0.97 10.35
C THR A 62 -17.62 1.80 11.10
N ALA A 63 -16.74 2.45 10.34
CA ALA A 63 -15.78 3.41 10.86
C ALA A 63 -15.43 4.46 9.80
N GLY A 64 -14.91 5.60 10.25
CA GLY A 64 -14.36 6.64 9.40
C GLY A 64 -13.05 6.21 8.73
N VAL A 65 -12.57 7.03 7.80
CA VAL A 65 -11.29 6.82 7.12
C VAL A 65 -10.15 6.94 8.12
N GLY A 66 -9.18 6.02 8.04
CA GLY A 66 -8.04 5.95 8.95
C GLY A 66 -6.75 5.57 8.23
N PRO A 67 -5.59 5.79 8.87
CA PRO A 67 -4.30 5.38 8.32
C PRO A 67 -4.20 3.86 8.23
N THR A 68 -3.60 3.39 7.14
CA THR A 68 -3.30 1.97 6.93
C THR A 68 -1.86 1.79 6.45
N TRP A 69 -1.31 0.61 6.72
CA TRP A 69 -0.04 0.15 6.20
C TRP A 69 -0.18 -1.28 5.71
N ASN A 70 0.74 -1.71 4.85
CA ASN A 70 0.81 -3.10 4.42
C ASN A 70 2.24 -3.58 4.20
N VAL A 71 2.40 -4.91 4.25
CA VAL A 71 3.57 -5.64 3.77
C VAL A 71 3.09 -6.65 2.75
N ARG A 72 3.70 -6.62 1.56
CA ARG A 72 3.36 -7.51 0.45
C ARG A 72 4.58 -8.30 0.01
N VAL A 73 4.35 -9.59 -0.23
CA VAL A 73 5.28 -10.48 -0.92
C VAL A 73 4.68 -10.84 -2.27
N THR A 74 5.46 -10.77 -3.34
CA THR A 74 5.06 -11.11 -4.71
C THR A 74 6.00 -12.17 -5.26
N GLY A 75 5.47 -13.28 -5.75
CA GLY A 75 6.23 -14.30 -6.48
C GLY A 75 5.88 -14.27 -7.97
N SER A 76 6.86 -13.97 -8.83
CA SER A 76 6.64 -13.96 -10.28
C SER A 76 6.56 -15.39 -10.82
N MET A 77 5.52 -15.68 -11.61
CA MET A 77 5.36 -16.96 -12.32
C MET A 77 5.67 -16.81 -13.81
N SER A 78 5.41 -15.62 -14.37
CA SER A 78 5.71 -15.25 -15.75
C SER A 78 5.77 -13.71 -15.86
N PRO A 79 6.20 -13.14 -17.00
CA PRO A 79 6.22 -11.69 -17.19
C PRO A 79 4.88 -10.97 -16.95
N ARG A 80 3.76 -11.70 -17.09
CA ARG A 80 2.41 -11.16 -16.92
C ARG A 80 1.71 -11.63 -15.65
N VAL A 81 2.19 -12.68 -14.99
CA VAL A 81 1.45 -13.34 -13.90
C VAL A 81 2.33 -13.50 -12.67
N ALA A 82 1.81 -13.10 -11.52
CA ALA A 82 2.45 -13.29 -10.23
C ALA A 82 1.40 -13.70 -9.18
N VAL A 83 1.87 -14.28 -8.08
CA VAL A 83 1.06 -14.50 -6.88
C VAL A 83 1.46 -13.47 -5.83
N GLU A 84 0.47 -12.92 -5.12
CA GLU A 84 0.68 -11.93 -4.07
C GLU A 84 0.12 -12.45 -2.74
N GLY A 85 0.91 -12.28 -1.68
CA GLY A 85 0.46 -12.38 -0.30
C GLY A 85 0.62 -11.01 0.35
N ASN A 86 -0.40 -10.52 1.04
CA ASN A 86 -0.45 -9.15 1.53
C ASN A 86 -1.05 -9.10 2.93
N TYR A 87 -0.30 -8.55 3.88
CA TYR A 87 -0.75 -8.30 5.24
C TYR A 87 -1.01 -6.80 5.41
N ILE A 88 -2.19 -6.44 5.91
CA ILE A 88 -2.64 -5.06 6.07
C ILE A 88 -2.98 -4.80 7.54
N GLY A 89 -2.52 -3.66 8.04
CA GLY A 89 -2.97 -3.11 9.31
C GLY A 89 -3.63 -1.75 9.10
N SER A 90 -4.69 -1.46 9.85
CA SER A 90 -5.34 -0.14 9.84
C SER A 90 -5.88 0.20 11.22
N VAL A 91 -5.89 1.49 11.55
CA VAL A 91 -6.54 2.01 12.75
C VAL A 91 -7.54 3.06 12.30
N ASN A 92 -8.82 2.82 12.57
CA ASN A 92 -9.94 3.68 12.20
C ASN A 92 -10.69 4.11 13.47
N GLN A 93 -11.59 5.08 13.34
CA GLN A 93 -12.49 5.49 14.43
C GLN A 93 -13.94 5.13 14.07
N ARG A 94 -14.65 4.43 14.96
CA ARG A 94 -16.07 4.10 14.76
C ARG A 94 -16.90 5.38 14.66
N ALA A 95 -17.71 5.47 13.62
CA ALA A 95 -18.51 6.67 13.33
C ALA A 95 -19.53 6.99 14.44
N THR A 96 -20.04 5.98 15.13
CA THR A 96 -21.09 6.11 16.16
C THR A 96 -20.58 6.41 17.57
N LEU A 97 -19.33 6.06 17.90
CA LEU A 97 -18.81 6.13 19.27
C LEU A 97 -17.50 6.94 19.42
N GLY A 98 -16.83 7.30 18.32
CA GLY A 98 -15.53 7.98 18.36
C GLY A 98 -14.39 7.11 18.94
N ARG A 99 -14.61 5.80 19.06
CA ARG A 99 -13.65 4.82 19.61
C ARG A 99 -12.83 4.18 18.50
N SER A 100 -11.64 3.67 18.83
CA SER A 100 -10.76 3.00 17.86
C SER A 100 -11.31 1.65 17.40
N LEU A 101 -11.19 1.37 16.10
CA LEU A 101 -11.40 0.08 15.48
C LEU A 101 -10.13 -0.28 14.70
N VAL A 102 -9.46 -1.35 15.11
CA VAL A 102 -8.27 -1.85 14.43
C VAL A 102 -8.69 -2.92 13.44
N LEU A 103 -8.23 -2.81 12.19
CA LEU A 103 -8.37 -3.85 11.19
C LEU A 103 -7.01 -4.52 10.94
N THR A 104 -7.04 -5.83 10.87
CA THR A 104 -5.94 -6.67 10.39
C THR A 104 -6.47 -7.53 9.25
N SER A 105 -5.79 -7.55 8.11
CA SER A 105 -6.19 -8.39 6.98
C SER A 105 -5.01 -9.15 6.40
N LEU A 106 -5.29 -10.35 5.91
CA LEU A 106 -4.37 -11.17 5.15
C LEU A 106 -5.06 -11.55 3.84
N ASP A 107 -4.52 -11.04 2.74
CA ASP A 107 -5.04 -11.23 1.39
C ASP A 107 -4.04 -12.09 0.59
N ALA A 108 -4.54 -13.05 -0.17
CA ALA A 108 -3.79 -13.84 -1.14
C ALA A 108 -4.46 -13.77 -2.50
N GLY A 109 -3.71 -13.49 -3.57
CA GLY A 109 -4.30 -13.28 -4.88
C GLY A 109 -3.38 -13.53 -6.06
N VAL A 110 -3.99 -13.60 -7.24
CA VAL A 110 -3.27 -13.68 -8.51
C VAL A 110 -3.26 -12.30 -9.12
N ARG A 111 -2.05 -11.84 -9.47
CA ARG A 111 -1.77 -10.57 -10.11
C ARG A 111 -1.57 -10.78 -11.60
N TYR A 112 -2.18 -9.92 -12.41
CA TYR A 112 -1.95 -9.81 -13.83
C TYR A 112 -1.37 -8.43 -14.19
N ASN A 113 -0.19 -8.39 -14.80
CA ASN A 113 0.39 -7.19 -15.37
C ASN A 113 -0.21 -6.95 -16.75
N VAL A 114 -0.92 -5.83 -16.92
CA VAL A 114 -1.55 -5.47 -18.18
C VAL A 114 -0.49 -5.13 -19.23
N LEU A 115 0.50 -4.34 -18.83
CA LEU A 115 1.69 -4.06 -19.61
C LEU A 115 2.92 -4.63 -18.91
N ARG A 116 3.85 -5.16 -19.71
CA ARG A 116 5.13 -5.64 -19.21
C ARG A 116 6.09 -4.47 -18.96
N ALA A 117 7.14 -4.79 -18.20
CA ALA A 117 8.15 -3.84 -17.79
C ALA A 117 9.00 -3.27 -18.95
N ASP A 118 9.08 -4.00 -20.06
CA ASP A 118 9.70 -3.59 -21.32
C ASP A 118 8.74 -2.85 -22.27
N GLU A 119 7.42 -2.95 -22.03
CA GLU A 119 6.39 -2.33 -22.85
C GLU A 119 6.06 -0.89 -22.41
N ALA A 120 6.21 -0.57 -21.13
CA ALA A 120 5.89 0.74 -20.58
C ALA A 120 6.72 1.12 -19.36
N ILE A 121 6.93 2.43 -19.15
CA ILE A 121 7.60 2.98 -17.96
C ILE A 121 6.81 2.68 -16.69
N VAL A 122 5.49 2.67 -16.81
CA VAL A 122 4.54 2.38 -15.73
C VAL A 122 3.80 1.11 -16.10
N GLN A 123 3.77 0.16 -15.17
CA GLN A 123 3.14 -1.14 -15.31
C GLN A 123 1.80 -1.13 -14.58
N PRO A 124 0.69 -0.93 -15.29
CA PRO A 124 -0.63 -1.19 -14.75
C PRO A 124 -0.82 -2.68 -14.45
N PHE A 125 -1.47 -2.97 -13.33
CA PHE A 125 -1.79 -4.33 -12.91
C PHE A 125 -3.14 -4.42 -12.24
N VAL A 126 -3.67 -5.63 -12.22
CA VAL A 126 -4.87 -6.00 -11.47
C VAL A 126 -4.59 -7.23 -10.62
N VAL A 127 -5.25 -7.34 -9.47
CA VAL A 127 -5.19 -8.51 -8.59
C VAL A 127 -6.59 -8.90 -8.20
N ALA A 128 -6.87 -10.20 -8.20
CA ALA A 128 -8.08 -10.75 -7.61
C ALA A 128 -7.69 -11.93 -6.72
N GLY A 129 -8.38 -12.08 -5.60
CA GLY A 129 -7.99 -13.07 -4.61
C GLY A 129 -9.04 -13.36 -3.56
N VAL A 130 -8.57 -14.01 -2.50
CA VAL A 130 -9.31 -14.31 -1.29
C VAL A 130 -8.55 -13.74 -0.11
N GLY A 131 -9.26 -13.36 0.93
CA GLY A 131 -8.64 -12.82 2.12
C GLY A 131 -9.42 -13.12 3.38
N TYR A 132 -8.77 -12.78 4.48
CA TYR A 132 -9.31 -12.77 5.81
C TYR A 132 -9.19 -11.35 6.35
N ALA A 133 -10.23 -10.84 6.97
CA ALA A 133 -10.20 -9.59 7.71
C ALA A 133 -10.68 -9.82 9.14
N GLY A 134 -9.92 -9.32 10.10
CA GLY A 134 -10.27 -9.30 11.51
C GLY A 134 -10.35 -7.86 12.00
N TRP A 135 -11.30 -7.61 12.89
CA TRP A 135 -11.48 -6.34 13.56
C TRP A 135 -11.35 -6.53 15.06
N ALA A 136 -10.62 -5.64 15.71
CA ALA A 136 -10.50 -5.57 17.16
C ALA A 136 -10.89 -4.17 17.65
N GLY A 137 -11.72 -4.10 18.68
CA GLY A 137 -12.16 -2.85 19.27
C GLY A 137 -13.35 -2.97 20.21
N GLU A 138 -13.75 -1.83 20.79
CA GLU A 138 -14.90 -1.77 21.70
C GLU A 138 -16.20 -2.09 20.94
N GLY A 139 -16.89 -3.16 21.35
CA GLY A 139 -18.04 -3.73 20.63
C GLY A 139 -17.85 -5.18 20.17
N GLY A 140 -16.62 -5.71 20.24
CA GLY A 140 -16.31 -7.12 20.00
C GLY A 140 -15.22 -7.34 18.94
N ASP A 141 -14.63 -8.54 18.96
CA ASP A 141 -13.71 -9.02 17.95
C ASP A 141 -14.50 -9.80 16.90
N ALA A 142 -14.45 -9.33 15.66
CA ALA A 142 -15.16 -9.94 14.55
C ALA A 142 -14.17 -10.32 13.45
N PHE A 143 -14.56 -11.27 12.62
CA PHE A 143 -13.79 -11.66 11.45
C PHE A 143 -14.69 -11.97 10.27
N ALA A 144 -14.13 -11.87 9.08
CA ALA A 144 -14.82 -12.10 7.83
C ALA A 144 -13.88 -12.69 6.78
N LEU A 145 -14.48 -13.41 5.84
CA LEU A 145 -13.82 -13.74 4.57
C LEU A 145 -14.00 -12.57 3.61
N THR A 146 -12.97 -12.27 2.83
CA THR A 146 -12.99 -11.19 1.86
C THR A 146 -12.64 -11.70 0.46
N VAL A 147 -13.11 -10.98 -0.56
CA VAL A 147 -12.72 -11.21 -1.96
C VAL A 147 -12.03 -9.94 -2.49
N PRO A 148 -10.75 -9.73 -2.14
CA PRO A 148 -10.02 -8.54 -2.55
C PRO A 148 -9.90 -8.43 -4.07
N VAL A 149 -10.23 -7.24 -4.58
CA VAL A 149 -9.92 -6.81 -5.94
C VAL A 149 -9.05 -5.57 -5.87
N THR A 150 -7.90 -5.62 -6.52
CA THR A 150 -6.92 -4.54 -6.54
C THR A 150 -6.68 -4.10 -7.96
N VAL A 151 -6.54 -2.79 -8.13
CA VAL A 151 -5.95 -2.20 -9.32
C VAL A 151 -4.80 -1.32 -8.90
N GLY A 152 -3.74 -1.27 -9.70
CA GLY A 152 -2.60 -0.46 -9.36
C GLY A 152 -1.68 -0.18 -10.52
N VAL A 153 -0.68 0.63 -10.24
CA VAL A 153 0.38 0.99 -11.15
C VAL A 153 1.69 0.93 -10.40
N GLU A 154 2.72 0.37 -11.03
CA GLU A 154 4.07 0.38 -10.49
C GLU A 154 5.11 0.81 -11.51
N ARG A 155 6.24 1.28 -11.01
CA ARG A 155 7.39 1.68 -11.80
C ARG A 155 8.65 1.14 -11.15
N LEU A 156 9.50 0.52 -11.96
CA LEU A 156 10.86 0.20 -11.56
C LEU A 156 11.70 1.49 -11.58
N VAL A 157 12.20 1.88 -10.42
CA VAL A 157 13.11 3.03 -10.26
C VAL A 157 14.54 2.59 -10.52
N THR A 158 14.88 1.39 -10.05
CA THR A 158 16.16 0.73 -10.34
C THR A 158 15.90 -0.72 -10.73
N ARG A 159 16.95 -1.52 -10.93
CA ARG A 159 16.82 -2.96 -11.23
C ARG A 159 16.18 -3.76 -10.10
N ASN A 160 16.23 -3.25 -8.87
CA ASN A 160 15.75 -3.95 -7.68
C ASN A 160 14.72 -3.15 -6.89
N VAL A 161 14.52 -1.86 -7.20
CA VAL A 161 13.60 -1.00 -6.46
C VAL A 161 12.40 -0.66 -7.33
N LYS A 162 11.21 -0.95 -6.81
CA LYS A 162 9.94 -0.52 -7.38
C LYS A 162 9.20 0.41 -6.45
N VAL A 163 8.42 1.32 -7.04
CA VAL A 163 7.46 2.19 -6.36
C VAL A 163 6.13 2.14 -7.09
N GLY A 164 5.03 2.34 -6.38
CA GLY A 164 3.72 2.28 -7.00
C GLY A 164 2.61 2.80 -6.11
N ALA A 165 1.42 2.75 -6.68
CA ALA A 165 0.18 3.06 -5.99
C ALA A 165 -0.86 1.99 -6.33
N ARG A 166 -1.74 1.70 -5.37
CA ARG A 166 -2.82 0.74 -5.56
C ARG A 166 -4.08 1.19 -4.86
N PHE A 167 -5.20 0.81 -5.46
CA PHE A 167 -6.52 0.84 -4.87
C PHE A 167 -6.98 -0.60 -4.62
N ASN A 168 -7.38 -0.91 -3.39
CA ASN A 168 -7.93 -2.20 -3.02
C ASN A 168 -9.40 -2.01 -2.65
N PHE A 169 -10.25 -2.89 -3.15
CA PHE A 169 -11.62 -3.03 -2.71
C PHE A 169 -11.80 -4.42 -2.10
N ARG A 170 -12.39 -4.50 -0.91
CA ARG A 170 -12.58 -5.73 -0.14
C ARG A 170 -14.04 -5.82 0.34
N PRO A 171 -14.91 -6.46 -0.46
CA PRO A 171 -16.16 -7.00 0.05
C PRO A 171 -15.85 -8.00 1.16
N ALA A 172 -16.55 -7.88 2.29
CA ALA A 172 -16.54 -8.82 3.39
C ALA A 172 -17.81 -9.67 3.34
N PHE A 173 -17.69 -10.93 3.74
CA PHE A 173 -18.79 -11.87 3.83
C PHE A 173 -18.86 -12.44 5.23
N PHE A 174 -20.08 -12.69 5.70
CA PHE A 174 -20.36 -13.21 7.04
C PHE A 174 -19.84 -12.30 8.17
N ASP A 175 -19.79 -11.01 7.89
CA ASP A 175 -19.39 -9.94 8.77
C ASP A 175 -20.62 -9.33 9.45
N ASP A 176 -20.56 -9.21 10.77
CA ASP A 176 -21.44 -8.32 11.51
C ASP A 176 -20.58 -7.45 12.44
N LEU A 177 -20.39 -6.20 12.04
CA LEU A 177 -19.64 -5.22 12.83
C LEU A 177 -20.56 -4.26 13.58
N THR A 178 -21.85 -4.59 13.66
CA THR A 178 -22.88 -3.76 14.27
C THR A 178 -22.65 -3.63 15.77
N VAL A 179 -22.57 -2.40 16.24
CA VAL A 179 -22.47 -2.12 17.67
C VAL A 179 -23.85 -2.35 18.31
N ARG A 180 -23.88 -2.93 19.52
CA ARG A 180 -25.13 -3.07 20.29
C ARG A 180 -25.84 -1.71 20.40
N GLY A 181 -27.10 -1.66 19.98
CA GLY A 181 -27.93 -0.45 19.99
C GLY A 181 -27.83 0.42 18.73
N ALA A 182 -27.09 0.00 17.70
CA ALA A 182 -27.11 0.67 16.40
C ALA A 182 -28.45 0.44 15.68
N ALA A 183 -28.97 1.48 15.04
CA ALA A 183 -30.23 1.44 14.31
C ALA A 183 -30.16 0.69 12.97
N THR A 184 -28.95 0.45 12.46
CA THR A 184 -28.70 -0.21 11.17
C THR A 184 -27.52 -1.17 11.30
N GLN A 185 -27.60 -2.28 10.57
CA GLN A 185 -26.51 -3.25 10.50
C GLN A 185 -25.35 -2.68 9.68
N THR A 186 -24.12 -2.86 10.12
CA THR A 186 -22.93 -2.31 9.46
C THR A 186 -21.91 -3.41 9.14
N GLY A 187 -21.45 -3.46 7.89
CA GLY A 187 -20.47 -4.44 7.40
C GLY A 187 -19.03 -3.93 7.31
N GLY A 188 -18.09 -4.85 7.20
CA GLY A 188 -16.65 -4.68 7.04
C GLY A 188 -16.18 -4.43 5.61
N ASP A 189 -17.11 -4.29 4.64
CA ASP A 189 -16.81 -3.84 3.29
C ASP A 189 -15.91 -2.60 3.31
N SER A 190 -14.72 -2.73 2.76
CA SER A 190 -13.68 -1.71 2.87
C SER A 190 -12.99 -1.41 1.55
N TRP A 191 -12.44 -0.21 1.46
CA TRP A 191 -11.56 0.20 0.38
C TRP A 191 -10.26 0.76 0.96
N ALA A 192 -9.17 0.67 0.23
CA ALA A 192 -7.91 1.28 0.63
C ALA A 192 -7.14 1.85 -0.56
N LEU A 193 -6.52 3.01 -0.37
CA LEU A 193 -5.59 3.62 -1.30
C LEU A 193 -4.21 3.62 -0.64
N LEU A 194 -3.22 2.98 -1.26
CA LEU A 194 -1.87 2.89 -0.72
C LEU A 194 -0.81 3.30 -1.74
N ALA A 195 0.17 4.06 -1.28
CA ALA A 195 1.47 4.17 -1.94
C ALA A 195 2.39 3.07 -1.39
N HIS A 196 3.23 2.49 -2.24
CA HIS A 196 4.15 1.43 -1.82
C HIS A 196 5.50 1.54 -2.50
N GLY A 197 6.51 0.98 -1.84
CA GLY A 197 7.85 0.82 -2.36
C GLY A 197 8.48 -0.46 -1.85
N GLY A 198 9.38 -1.05 -2.62
CA GLY A 198 10.01 -2.29 -2.20
C GLY A 198 11.16 -2.75 -3.05
N GLY A 199 11.83 -3.77 -2.51
CA GLY A 199 12.96 -4.45 -3.10
C GLY A 199 12.52 -5.72 -3.81
N ALA A 200 13.24 -6.09 -4.85
CA ALA A 200 13.00 -7.31 -5.59
C ALA A 200 14.31 -8.06 -5.86
N PHE A 201 14.27 -9.38 -5.69
CA PHE A 201 15.44 -10.24 -5.54
C PHE A 201 15.32 -11.51 -6.41
#